data_AF-X0ZA97-F1
#
_entry.id   AF-X0ZA97-F1
#
_cell.length_a   1.000
_cell.length_b   1.000
_cell.length_c   1.000
_cell.angle_alpha   90.00
_cell.angle_beta   90.00
_cell.angle_gamma   90.00
#
_symmetry.space_group_name_H-M   'P 1'
#
loop_
_entity.id
_entity.type
_entity.pdbx_description
1 polymer ?
#
loop_
_entity_poly.entity_id
_entity_poly.type
_entity_poly.pdbx_seq_one_letter_code
_entity_poly.pdbx_strand_id
1 'polypeptide(L)' 'REVVKQVIANNTGAIADYASGKQQALTFIVGQVMKATRGRANPGVVREIILQELGGK' A
#
# COMPACT_ATOMS: atom_id res chain seq x y z
N ARG A 1 0.32 -7.43 -8.79
CA ARG A 1 1.48 -7.13 -7.92
C ARG A 1 2.26 -5.89 -8.39
N GLU A 2 2.42 -5.69 -9.70
CA GLU A 2 3.18 -4.56 -10.26
C GLU A 2 2.68 -3.16 -9.84
N VAL A 3 1.36 -2.93 -9.88
CA VAL A 3 0.78 -1.65 -9.45
C VAL A 3 1.05 -1.35 -7.98
N VAL A 4 1.05 -2.38 -7.12
CA VAL A 4 1.34 -2.20 -5.70
C VAL A 4 2.80 -1.79 -5.52
N LYS A 5 3.74 -2.45 -6.19
CA LYS A 5 5.17 -2.07 -6.17
C LYS A 5 5.40 -0.65 -6.68
N GLN A 6 4.73 -0.27 -7.77
CA GLN A 6 4.76 1.09 -8.31
C GLN A 6 4.26 2.11 -7.29
N VAL A 7 3.13 1.85 -6.63
CA VAL A 7 2.58 2.75 -5.62
C VAL A 7 3.49 2.83 -4.39
N ILE A 8 4.04 1.70 -3.93
CA ILE A 8 5.02 1.66 -2.83
C ILE A 8 6.26 2.50 -3.18
N ALA A 9 6.82 2.33 -4.38
CA ALA A 9 7.98 3.08 -4.85
C ALA A 9 7.70 4.58 -5.01
N ASN A 10 6.49 4.95 -5.41
CA ASN A 10 6.07 6.35 -5.51
C ASN A 10 5.67 6.98 -4.16
N ASN A 11 5.41 6.16 -3.12
CA ASN A 11 4.91 6.63 -1.83
C ASN A 11 5.81 6.18 -0.67
N THR A 12 7.13 6.24 -0.86
CA THR A 12 8.15 5.86 0.13
C THR A 12 7.99 6.58 1.47
N GLY A 13 7.50 7.82 1.49
CA GLY A 13 7.18 8.53 2.74
C GLY A 13 6.10 7.84 3.57
N ALA A 14 4.97 7.48 2.94
CA ALA A 14 3.88 6.77 3.61
C ALA A 14 4.31 5.36 4.08
N ILE A 15 5.20 4.72 3.33
CA ILE A 15 5.82 3.44 3.73
C ILE A 15 6.64 3.62 5.01
N ALA A 16 7.47 4.65 5.07
CA ALA A 16 8.30 4.96 6.24
C ALA A 16 7.46 5.37 7.46
N ASP A 17 6.38 6.12 7.25
CA ASP A 17 5.41 6.45 8.28
C ASP A 17 4.73 5.19 8.84
N TYR A 18 4.32 4.26 7.96
CA TYR A 18 3.76 2.98 8.38
C TYR A 18 4.78 2.14 9.17
N ALA A 19 6.02 2.06 8.69
CA ALA A 19 7.11 1.38 9.39
C ALA A 19 7.43 2.03 10.75
N SER A 20 7.18 3.33 10.89
CA SER A 20 7.29 4.07 12.15
C SER A 20 6.07 3.89 13.08
N GLY A 21 5.12 3.02 12.72
CA GLY A 21 3.93 2.70 13.51
C GLY A 21 2.68 3.53 13.18
N LYS A 22 2.73 4.42 12.19
CA LYS A 22 1.56 5.22 11.80
C LYS A 22 0.62 4.43 10.91
N GLN A 23 -0.36 3.76 11.52
CA GLN A 23 -1.33 2.95 10.81
C GLN A 23 -2.18 3.72 9.78
N GLN A 24 -2.35 5.04 9.94
CA GLN A 24 -3.05 5.88 8.95
C GLN A 24 -2.35 5.88 7.58
N ALA A 25 -1.03 5.72 7.54
CA ALA A 25 -0.28 5.67 6.30
C ALA A 25 -0.63 4.43 5.46
N LEU A 26 -1.00 3.31 6.11
CA LEU A 26 -1.49 2.12 5.40
C LEU A 26 -2.78 2.41 4.64
N THR A 27 -3.74 3.09 5.28
CA THR A 27 -5.01 3.46 4.63
C THR A 27 -4.78 4.39 3.44
N PHE A 28 -3.82 5.31 3.54
CA PHE A 28 -3.42 6.18 2.45
C PHE A 28 -2.87 5.38 1.26
N ILE A 29 -1.93 4.46 1.50
CA ILE A 29 -1.33 3.62 0.45
C ILE A 29 -2.40 2.75 -0.23
N VAL A 30 -3.32 2.15 0.55
CA VAL A 30 -4.45 1.40 0.01
C VAL A 30 -5.29 2.26 -0.93
N GLY A 31 -5.60 3.50 -0.54
CA GLY A 31 -6.30 4.47 -1.39
C GLY A 31 -5.56 4.80 -2.68
N GLN A 32 -4.24 4.97 -2.62
CA GLN A 32 -3.40 5.21 -3.80
C GLN A 32 -3.41 4.01 -4.77
N VAL A 33 -3.33 2.78 -4.24
CA VAL A 33 -3.45 1.56 -5.06
C VAL A 33 -4.85 1.45 -5.67
N MET A 34 -5.90 1.75 -4.92
CA MET A 34 -7.28 1.75 -5.42
C MET A 34 -7.43 2.74 -6.58
N LYS A 35 -6.86 3.94 -6.44
CA LYS A 35 -6.87 4.97 -7.49
C LYS A 35 -6.08 4.52 -8.73
N ALA A 36 -4.88 3.97 -8.55
CA ALA A 36 -4.03 3.48 -9.64
C ALA A 36 -4.69 2.31 -10.39
N THR A 37 -5.42 1.45 -9.69
CA THR A 37 -6.18 0.34 -10.28
C THR A 37 -7.57 0.76 -10.77
N ARG A 38 -7.93 2.05 -10.68
CA ARG A 38 -9.25 2.60 -11.05
C ARG A 38 -10.41 1.83 -10.39
N GLY A 39 -10.26 1.47 -9.12
CA GLY A 39 -11.25 0.72 -8.36
C GLY A 39 -11.40 -0.76 -8.75
N ARG A 40 -10.54 -1.29 -9.63
CA ARG A 40 -10.59 -2.71 -10.04
C ARG A 40 -10.02 -3.67 -9.00
N ALA A 41 -9.16 -3.19 -8.11
CA ALA A 41 -8.65 -4.01 -7.02
C ALA A 41 -9.64 -4.08 -5.86
N ASN A 42 -9.50 -5.05 -4.97
CA ASN A 42 -10.27 -5.11 -3.73
C ASN A 42 -9.44 -4.50 -2.59
N PRO A 43 -9.97 -3.55 -1.79
CA PRO A 43 -9.22 -2.91 -0.70
C PRO A 43 -8.68 -3.89 0.34
N GLY A 44 -9.41 -4.97 0.66
CA GLY A 44 -8.96 -5.99 1.60
C GLY A 44 -7.73 -6.74 1.09
N VAL A 45 -7.79 -7.17 -0.18
CA VAL A 45 -6.69 -7.86 -0.86
C VAL A 45 -5.49 -6.93 -1.04
N VAL A 46 -5.72 -5.68 -1.42
CA VAL A 46 -4.67 -4.67 -1.58
C VAL A 46 -3.93 -4.45 -0.26
N ARG A 47 -4.67 -4.33 0.85
CA ARG A 47 -4.10 -4.19 2.18
C ARG A 47 -3.19 -5.37 2.52
N GLU A 48 -3.65 -6.60 2.33
CA GLU A 48 -2.83 -7.79 2.56
C GLU A 48 -1.56 -7.80 1.70
N ILE A 49 -1.66 -7.50 0.41
CA ILE A 49 -0.50 -7.48 -0.49
C ILE A 49 0.50 -6.40 -0.03
N ILE A 50 0.03 -5.22 0.38
CA ILE A 50 0.90 -4.16 0.91
C ILE A 50 1.62 -4.63 2.17
N LEU A 51 0.90 -5.29 3.10
CA LEU A 51 1.49 -5.84 4.32
C LEU A 51 2.53 -6.93 4.02
N GLN A 52 2.25 -7.80 3.04
CA GLN A 52 3.21 -8.81 2.59
C GLN A 52 4.47 -8.20 1.96
N GLU A 53 4.33 -7.14 1.17
CA GLU A 53 5.49 -6.45 0.56
C GLU A 53 6.29 -5.63 1.60
N LEU A 54 5.65 -5.14 2.66
CA LEU A 54 6.27 -4.32 3.71
C LEU A 54 6.91 -5.12 4.84
N GLY A 55 6.42 -6.31 5.11
CA GLY A 55 6.77 -7.06 6.31
C GLY A 55 6.50 -8.56 6.22
N GLY A 56 6.43 -9.11 5.01
CA GLY A 56 6.47 -10.55 4.81
C GLY A 56 7.82 -11.11 5.26
N LYS A 57 7.88 -11.57 6.51
CA LYS A 57 8.58 -12.82 6.81
C LYS A 57 7.73 -13.98 6.32
#